data_AF-A0A962Z5R0-F1
#
_entry.id   AF-A0A962Z5R0-F1
#
_cell.length_a   1.000
_cell.length_b   1.000
_cell.length_c   1.000
_cell.angle_alpha   90.00
_cell.angle_beta   90.00
_cell.angle_gamma   90.00
#
_symmetry.space_group_name_H-M   'P 1'
#
loop_
_entity.id
_entity.type
_entity.pdbx_description
1 polymer ?
#
loop_
_entity_poly.entity_id
_entity_poly.type
_entity_poly.pdbx_seq_one_letter_code
_entity_poly.pdbx_strand_id
1 'polypeptide(L)'
;PIYYAGPAKTPEGYASGSFGPTTAARMDPYVAEFQPLGGSLVTLAKGNRSETVLHSCKRNGGFYLATVGGAAARVGRDYITKVEQLDFKDFGMEAVWRIEVRDLPAFIVIDDKGNDFFRQRQPAATGV
;
A
#
# COMPACT_ATOMS: atom_id res chain seq x y z
N PRO A 1 -2.09 -9.27 1.95
CA PRO A 1 -1.72 -7.99 1.29
C PRO A 1 -0.49 -7.39 1.95
N ILE A 2 0.33 -6.63 1.22
CA ILE A 2 1.48 -5.90 1.77
C ILE A 2 1.12 -4.42 1.87
N TYR A 3 1.07 -3.90 3.09
CA TYR A 3 0.79 -2.49 3.35
C TYR A 3 2.10 -1.72 3.54
N TYR A 4 2.37 -0.75 2.67
CA TYR A 4 3.56 0.08 2.79
C TYR A 4 3.29 1.23 3.75
N ALA A 5 3.76 1.09 4.98
CA ALA A 5 3.61 2.09 6.03
C ALA A 5 4.67 1.88 7.12
N GLY A 6 4.90 2.92 7.93
CA GLY A 6 5.68 2.86 9.15
C GLY A 6 4.87 3.49 10.29
N PRO A 7 4.62 2.78 11.41
CA PRO A 7 3.80 3.31 12.48
C PRO A 7 4.57 4.35 13.31
N ALA A 8 3.85 5.36 13.80
CA ALA A 8 4.31 6.16 14.92
C ALA A 8 4.20 5.35 16.24
N LYS A 9 4.83 5.85 17.31
CA LYS A 9 4.71 5.24 18.64
C LYS A 9 3.25 5.12 19.07
N THR A 10 2.87 3.97 19.62
CA THR A 10 1.52 3.72 20.14
C THR A 10 1.31 4.45 21.47
N PRO A 11 0.32 5.35 21.59
CA PRO A 11 -0.05 5.96 22.87
C PRO A 11 -0.62 4.92 23.84
N GLU A 12 -0.51 5.20 25.15
CA GLU A 12 -1.09 4.35 26.19
C GLU A 12 -2.62 4.23 26.01
N GLY A 13 -3.14 3.00 26.12
CA GLY A 13 -4.56 2.70 25.96
C GLY A 13 -5.07 2.63 24.50
N TYR A 14 -4.21 2.80 23.49
CA TYR A 14 -4.57 2.68 22.08
C TYR A 14 -4.04 1.39 21.45
N ALA A 15 -4.75 0.86 20.46
CA ALA A 15 -4.31 -0.30 19.69
C ALA A 15 -3.14 0.02 18.74
N SER A 16 -3.07 1.26 18.26
CA SER A 16 -2.06 1.73 17.31
C SER A 16 -1.78 3.22 17.50
N GLY A 17 -0.55 3.64 17.20
CA GLY A 17 -0.25 5.04 16.90
C GLY A 17 -0.76 5.45 15.52
N SER A 18 -0.45 6.68 15.10
CA SER A 18 -0.70 7.13 13.72
C SER A 18 -0.03 6.21 12.72
N PHE A 19 -0.78 5.68 11.73
CA PHE A 19 -0.27 4.61 10.86
C PHE A 19 -0.83 4.70 9.43
N GLY A 20 -0.59 5.84 8.78
CA GLY A 20 -1.01 6.09 7.40
C GLY A 20 -0.07 5.46 6.35
N PRO A 21 -0.50 5.42 5.08
CA PRO A 21 0.28 4.85 3.99
C PRO A 21 1.51 5.68 3.66
N THR A 22 2.54 5.04 3.12
CA THR A 22 3.67 5.71 2.49
C THR A 22 3.61 5.65 0.96
N THR A 23 4.46 6.42 0.26
CA THR A 23 4.43 6.52 -1.21
C THR A 23 4.77 5.19 -1.88
N ALA A 24 3.84 4.63 -2.65
CA ALA A 24 3.95 3.32 -3.28
C ALA A 24 5.11 3.20 -4.29
N ALA A 25 5.37 4.27 -5.05
CA ALA A 25 6.35 4.29 -6.13
C ALA A 25 7.77 3.89 -5.70
N ARG A 26 8.13 4.12 -4.42
CA ARG A 26 9.45 3.72 -3.89
C ARG A 26 9.65 2.20 -3.82
N MET A 27 8.55 1.43 -3.90
CA MET A 27 8.55 -0.03 -3.82
C MET A 27 8.28 -0.69 -5.18
N ASP A 28 8.21 0.08 -6.27
CA ASP A 28 7.95 -0.44 -7.62
C ASP A 28 8.97 -1.48 -8.10
N PRO A 29 10.30 -1.32 -7.87
CA PRO A 29 11.28 -2.29 -8.33
C PRO A 29 11.03 -3.71 -7.80
N TYR A 30 10.57 -3.84 -6.55
CA TYR A 30 10.38 -5.13 -5.89
C TYR A 30 9.15 -5.90 -6.36
N VAL A 31 8.13 -5.22 -6.91
CA VAL A 31 6.88 -5.90 -7.31
C VAL A 31 7.13 -6.86 -8.47
N ALA A 32 7.95 -6.44 -9.44
CA ALA A 32 8.28 -7.25 -10.61
C ALA A 32 9.06 -8.52 -10.25
N GLU A 33 9.79 -8.50 -9.12
CA GLU A 33 10.54 -9.63 -8.60
C GLU A 33 9.67 -10.54 -7.73
N PHE A 34 8.84 -9.98 -6.85
CA PHE A 34 8.09 -10.76 -5.86
C PHE A 34 6.84 -11.45 -6.42
N GLN A 35 6.11 -10.83 -7.35
CA GLN A 35 4.87 -11.39 -7.88
C GLN A 35 5.04 -12.71 -8.65
N PRO A 36 6.06 -12.88 -9.52
CA PRO A 36 6.34 -14.16 -10.16
C PRO A 36 6.64 -15.30 -9.16
N LEU A 37 7.10 -14.95 -7.95
CA LEU A 37 7.38 -15.90 -6.86
C LEU A 37 6.15 -16.16 -5.97
N GLY A 38 4.98 -15.62 -6.33
CA GLY A 38 3.73 -15.73 -5.55
C GLY A 38 3.61 -14.76 -4.37
N GLY A 39 4.58 -13.84 -4.20
CA GLY A 39 4.58 -12.81 -3.17
C GLY A 39 4.00 -11.48 -3.65
N SER A 40 3.63 -10.59 -2.72
CA SER A 40 3.22 -9.20 -3.06
C SER A 40 2.10 -9.09 -4.13
N LEU A 41 1.21 -10.08 -4.20
CA LEU A 41 0.12 -10.10 -5.18
C LEU A 41 -0.89 -8.97 -4.94
N VAL A 42 -1.10 -8.56 -3.68
CA VAL A 42 -1.93 -7.40 -3.34
C VAL A 42 -1.10 -6.43 -2.52
N THR A 43 -0.98 -5.20 -2.99
CA THR A 43 -0.24 -4.11 -2.32
C THR A 43 -1.19 -2.97 -1.94
N LEU A 44 -0.95 -2.33 -0.79
CA LEU A 44 -1.74 -1.22 -0.28
C LEU A 44 -0.81 -0.07 0.12
N ALA A 45 -1.05 1.15 -0.39
CA ALA A 45 -0.22 2.32 -0.10
C ALA A 45 -0.93 3.63 -0.52
N LYS A 46 -0.17 4.68 -0.89
CA LYS A 46 -0.69 5.90 -1.52
C LYS A 46 0.12 6.34 -2.75
N GLY A 47 -0.53 7.07 -3.63
CA GLY A 47 0.07 7.64 -4.85
C GLY A 47 -0.10 6.74 -6.08
N ASN A 48 0.25 7.29 -7.24
CA ASN A 48 0.35 6.55 -8.51
C ASN A 48 1.62 5.67 -8.54
N ARG A 49 1.65 4.73 -9.49
CA ARG A 49 2.78 3.79 -9.67
C ARG A 49 3.23 3.74 -11.12
N SER A 50 4.39 3.15 -11.35
CA SER A 50 4.99 2.97 -12.68
C SER A 50 4.29 1.91 -13.52
N GLU A 51 4.59 1.94 -14.81
CA GLU A 51 4.18 0.93 -15.78
C GLU A 51 4.60 -0.49 -15.42
N THR A 52 5.77 -0.62 -14.80
CA THR A 52 6.32 -1.91 -14.39
C THR A 52 5.37 -2.65 -13.45
N VAL A 53 4.73 -1.92 -12.53
CA VAL A 53 3.76 -2.49 -11.60
C VAL A 53 2.47 -2.88 -12.32
N LEU A 54 2.00 -2.05 -13.26
CA LEU A 54 0.83 -2.35 -14.08
C LEU A 54 0.99 -3.67 -14.83
N HIS A 55 2.10 -3.83 -15.54
CA HIS A 55 2.40 -5.04 -16.30
C HIS A 55 2.60 -6.25 -15.40
N SER A 56 3.23 -6.06 -14.24
CA SER A 56 3.41 -7.15 -13.28
C SER A 56 2.08 -7.63 -12.70
N CYS A 57 1.19 -6.72 -12.30
CA CYS A 57 -0.16 -7.06 -11.82
C CYS A 57 -0.95 -7.82 -12.89
N LYS A 58 -0.96 -7.33 -14.13
CA LYS A 58 -1.62 -8.01 -15.26
C LYS A 58 -1.10 -9.44 -15.48
N ARG A 59 0.22 -9.63 -15.43
CA ARG A 59 0.85 -10.93 -15.68
C ARG A 59 0.60 -11.94 -14.57
N ASN A 60 0.54 -11.48 -13.31
CA ASN A 60 0.56 -12.35 -12.14
C ASN A 60 -0.78 -12.38 -11.36
N GLY A 61 -1.84 -11.77 -11.88
CA GLY A 61 -3.13 -11.69 -11.17
C GLY A 61 -3.08 -10.78 -9.94
N GLY A 62 -2.24 -9.75 -9.97
CA GLY A 62 -2.00 -8.84 -8.85
C GLY A 62 -2.89 -7.59 -8.84
N PHE A 63 -2.94 -6.93 -7.69
CA PHE A 63 -3.71 -5.70 -7.47
C PHE A 63 -2.91 -4.66 -6.67
N TYR A 64 -3.14 -3.39 -6.99
CA TYR A 64 -2.71 -2.27 -6.15
C TYR A 64 -3.93 -1.50 -5.64
N LEU A 65 -4.03 -1.43 -4.32
CA LEU A 65 -5.01 -0.65 -3.60
C LEU A 65 -4.36 0.65 -3.09
N ALA A 66 -5.05 1.78 -3.23
CA ALA A 66 -4.63 3.01 -2.57
C ALA A 66 -5.60 3.40 -1.46
N THR A 67 -5.07 3.75 -0.29
CA THR A 67 -5.83 4.40 0.79
C THR A 67 -5.43 5.87 0.93
N VAL A 68 -6.18 6.61 1.74
CA VAL A 68 -6.06 8.07 1.86
C VAL A 68 -4.74 8.44 2.54
N GLY A 69 -3.90 9.18 1.83
CA GLY A 69 -2.68 9.78 2.39
C GLY A 69 -2.99 10.99 3.27
N GLY A 70 -2.23 11.16 4.36
CA GLY A 70 -2.31 12.34 5.24
C GLY A 70 -3.23 12.18 6.47
N ALA A 71 -4.15 11.21 6.47
CA ALA A 71 -5.09 10.99 7.59
C ALA A 71 -4.60 9.95 8.62
N ALA A 72 -3.29 9.88 8.88
CA ALA A 72 -2.65 8.76 9.61
C ALA A 72 -3.20 8.54 11.04
N ALA A 73 -3.55 9.61 11.76
CA ALA A 73 -4.13 9.51 13.10
C ALA A 73 -5.51 8.84 13.09
N ARG A 74 -6.35 9.18 12.11
CA ARG A 74 -7.64 8.53 11.89
C ARG A 74 -7.45 7.07 11.48
N VAL A 75 -6.48 6.81 10.60
CA VAL A 75 -6.18 5.43 10.18
C VAL A 75 -5.81 4.53 11.36
N GLY A 76 -4.87 4.99 12.19
CA GLY A 76 -4.43 4.23 13.37
C GLY A 76 -5.53 4.04 14.41
N ARG A 77 -6.37 5.06 14.64
CA ARG A 77 -7.41 5.01 15.66
C ARG A 77 -8.66 4.23 15.22
N ASP A 78 -9.13 4.47 14.01
CA ASP A 78 -10.48 4.08 13.61
C ASP A 78 -10.48 2.72 12.88
N TYR A 79 -9.37 2.31 12.26
CA TYR A 79 -9.33 1.12 11.39
C TYR A 79 -8.33 0.04 11.82
N ILE A 80 -7.36 0.33 12.69
CA ILE A 80 -6.37 -0.66 13.14
C ILE A 80 -6.74 -1.17 14.53
N THR A 81 -6.96 -2.48 14.63
CA THR A 81 -7.42 -3.11 15.87
C THR A 81 -6.30 -3.83 16.62
N LYS A 82 -5.19 -4.16 15.95
CA LYS A 82 -4.02 -4.82 16.53
C LYS A 82 -2.76 -4.53 15.73
N VAL A 83 -1.63 -4.36 16.43
CA VAL A 83 -0.29 -4.20 15.84
C VAL A 83 0.69 -5.15 16.53
N GLU A 84 1.41 -5.93 15.75
CA GLU A 84 2.43 -6.88 16.22
C GLU A 84 3.69 -6.77 15.36
N GLN A 85 4.85 -6.63 16.00
CA GLN A 85 6.13 -6.61 15.30
C GLN A 85 6.54 -8.04 14.93
N LEU A 86 6.55 -8.36 13.64
CA LEU A 86 6.72 -9.71 13.13
C LEU A 86 8.20 -10.04 12.88
N ASP A 87 8.93 -9.17 12.18
CA ASP A 87 10.31 -9.44 11.73
C ASP A 87 11.13 -8.15 11.60
N PHE A 88 12.46 -8.29 11.47
CA PHE A 88 13.43 -7.19 11.36
C PHE A 88 13.28 -6.15 12.48
N LYS A 89 13.21 -6.62 13.73
CA LYS A 89 12.83 -5.78 14.88
C LYS A 89 13.76 -4.59 15.12
N ASP A 90 15.02 -4.71 14.71
CA ASP A 90 16.04 -3.67 14.85
C ASP A 90 15.84 -2.49 13.90
N PHE A 91 14.91 -2.58 12.93
CA PHE A 91 14.66 -1.55 11.92
C PHE A 91 13.67 -0.47 12.41
N GLY A 92 13.29 -0.53 13.69
CA GLY A 92 12.39 0.46 14.31
C GLY A 92 11.05 0.52 13.59
N MET A 93 10.67 1.71 13.10
CA MET A 93 9.39 1.89 12.40
C MET A 93 9.33 1.17 11.04
N GLU A 94 10.48 0.80 10.46
CA GLU A 94 10.58 0.09 9.19
C GLU A 94 10.59 -1.45 9.34
N ALA A 95 10.46 -1.95 10.58
CA ALA A 95 10.28 -3.38 10.82
C ALA A 95 9.05 -3.94 10.07
N VAL A 96 8.98 -5.26 9.92
CA VAL A 96 7.78 -5.89 9.36
C VAL A 96 6.75 -6.02 10.45
N TRP A 97 5.57 -5.43 10.21
CA TRP A 97 4.45 -5.45 11.14
C TRP A 97 3.33 -6.34 10.61
N ARG A 98 2.74 -7.14 11.50
CA ARG A 98 1.43 -7.76 11.27
C ARG A 98 0.37 -6.89 11.93
N ILE A 99 -0.63 -6.49 11.16
CA ILE A 99 -1.74 -5.68 11.66
C ILE A 99 -3.07 -6.35 11.37
N GLU A 100 -4.03 -6.12 12.26
CA GLU A 100 -5.44 -6.43 12.02
C GLU A 100 -6.16 -5.11 11.71
N VAL A 101 -6.93 -5.11 10.63
CA VAL A 101 -7.64 -3.93 10.14
C VAL A 101 -9.13 -4.23 9.96
N ARG A 102 -9.97 -3.23 10.22
CA ARG A 102 -11.41 -3.28 10.03
C ARG A 102 -11.88 -2.02 9.32
N ASP A 103 -12.72 -2.18 8.31
CA ASP A 103 -13.41 -1.09 7.60
C ASP A 103 -12.47 0.00 7.01
N LEU A 104 -11.20 -0.35 6.73
CA LEU A 104 -10.22 0.57 6.14
C LEU A 104 -10.61 0.91 4.69
N PRO A 105 -10.91 2.17 4.34
CA PRO A 105 -11.26 2.54 2.97
C PRO A 105 -10.05 2.45 2.04
N ALA A 106 -10.26 1.85 0.87
CA ALA A 106 -9.27 1.82 -0.20
C ALA A 106 -9.94 1.79 -1.58
N PHE A 107 -9.21 2.21 -2.60
CA PHE A 107 -9.61 2.18 -4.00
C PHE A 107 -8.76 1.15 -4.74
N ILE A 108 -9.36 0.39 -5.65
CA ILE A 108 -8.61 -0.36 -6.66
C ILE A 108 -8.02 0.67 -7.63
N VAL A 109 -6.69 0.80 -7.63
CA VAL A 109 -5.98 1.72 -8.53
C VAL A 109 -5.42 0.98 -9.72
N ILE A 110 -4.81 -0.19 -9.50
CA ILE A 110 -4.39 -1.10 -10.57
C ILE A 110 -5.07 -2.45 -10.36
N ASP A 111 -5.67 -2.96 -11.43
CA ASP A 111 -6.25 -4.31 -11.46
C ASP A 111 -5.35 -5.34 -12.16
N ASP A 112 -5.81 -6.57 -12.15
CA ASP A 112 -5.18 -7.74 -12.78
C ASP A 112 -5.38 -7.81 -14.30
N LYS A 113 -5.99 -6.79 -14.93
CA LYS A 113 -6.32 -6.78 -16.37
C LYS A 113 -5.49 -5.76 -17.14
N GLY A 114 -4.68 -4.97 -16.44
CA GLY A 114 -3.86 -3.91 -17.03
C GLY A 114 -4.56 -2.55 -17.03
N ASN A 115 -5.54 -2.34 -16.15
CA ASN A 115 -6.13 -1.03 -15.93
C ASN A 115 -5.40 -0.27 -14.82
N ASP A 116 -5.23 1.04 -15.02
CA ASP A 116 -4.70 1.97 -14.01
C ASP A 116 -5.60 3.20 -13.96
N PHE A 117 -6.18 3.45 -12.78
CA PHE A 117 -7.08 4.57 -12.50
C PHE A 117 -6.47 5.93 -12.89
N PHE A 118 -5.17 6.14 -12.67
CA PHE A 118 -4.52 7.42 -12.95
C PHE A 118 -4.22 7.61 -14.44
N ARG A 119 -4.04 6.51 -15.19
CA ARG A 119 -3.81 6.56 -16.65
C ARG A 119 -5.08 6.83 -17.43
N GLN A 120 -6.21 6.29 -16.97
CA GLN A 120 -7.51 6.50 -17.62
C GLN A 120 -8.02 7.95 -17.51
N ARG A 121 -7.39 8.79 -16.66
CA ARG A 121 -7.82 10.17 -16.38
C ARG A 121 -6.85 11.25 -16.82
N GLN A 122 -5.76 10.90 -17.52
CA GLN A 122 -5.01 11.94 -18.24
C GLN A 122 -5.84 12.33 -19.48
N PRO A 123 -6.24 13.60 -19.64
CA PRO A 123 -6.79 14.04 -20.91
C PRO A 123 -5.75 13.70 -21.98
N ALA A 124 -6.20 13.14 -23.12
CA ALA A 124 -5.34 12.98 -24.28
C ALA A 124 -4.59 14.30 -24.45
N ALA A 125 -3.24 14.24 -24.47
CA ALA A 125 -2.43 15.42 -24.71
C ALA A 125 -3.04 16.13 -25.92
N THR A 126 -3.60 17.32 -25.71
CA THR A 126 -4.10 18.15 -26.79
C THR A 126 -2.86 18.51 -27.59
N GLY A 127 -2.63 17.77 -28.67
CA GLY A 127 -1.62 18.11 -29.66
C GLY A 127 -1.96 19.48 -30.19
N VAL A 128 -1.18 20.47 -29.76
CA VAL A 128 -0.96 21.73 -30.46
C VAL A 128 0.45 21.65 -31.01
#